data_AF-A0A2A4UJV9-F1
#
_entry.id   AF-A0A2A4UJV9-F1
#
_cell.length_a   1.000
_cell.length_b   1.000
_cell.length_c   1.000
_cell.angle_alpha   90.00
_cell.angle_beta   90.00
_cell.angle_gamma   90.00
#
_symmetry.space_group_name_H-M   'P 1'
#
loop_
_entity.id
_entity.type
_entity.pdbx_description
1 polymer ?
#
loop_
_entity_poly.entity_id
_entity_poly.type
_entity_poly.pdbx_seq_one_letter_code
_entity_poly.pdbx_strand_id
1 'polypeptide(L)'
;MAKENTKDQILKRIARIEGQLRGVQKLIKENADCEKIAQQMSAARKALEKSNHLMLACMIEEQLLEQSPELKLQTDDIKSLLSKYL
;
A
#
# COMPACT_ATOMS: atom_id res chain seq x y z
N MET A 1 17.12 -6.24 10.63
CA MET A 1 17.12 -4.86 10.09
C MET A 1 16.15 -4.66 8.92
N ALA A 2 15.71 -5.68 8.17
CA ALA A 2 14.72 -5.50 7.08
C ALA A 2 13.25 -5.33 7.54
N LYS A 3 12.88 -5.86 8.71
CA LYS A 3 11.50 -5.94 9.22
C LYS A 3 10.87 -4.58 9.58
N GLU A 4 11.67 -3.64 10.06
CA GLU A 4 11.22 -2.31 10.52
C GLU A 4 10.93 -1.37 9.33
N ASN A 5 11.68 -1.53 8.23
CA ASN A 5 11.62 -0.65 7.08
C ASN A 5 10.30 -0.77 6.28
N THR A 6 9.76 -1.99 6.09
CA THR A 6 8.52 -2.17 5.30
C THR A 6 7.30 -1.61 6.02
N LYS A 7 7.15 -1.87 7.33
CA LYS A 7 6.02 -1.37 8.11
C LYS A 7 6.05 0.16 8.22
N ASP A 8 7.22 0.76 8.40
CA ASP A 8 7.39 2.22 8.38
C ASP A 8 7.07 2.84 7.02
N GLN A 9 7.47 2.18 5.92
CA GLN A 9 7.08 2.61 4.58
C GLN A 9 5.57 2.56 4.37
N ILE A 10 4.90 1.52 4.87
CA ILE A 10 3.44 1.41 4.80
C ILE A 10 2.79 2.51 5.63
N LEU A 11 3.26 2.77 6.86
CA LEU A 11 2.74 3.86 7.69
C LEU A 11 2.82 5.22 6.97
N LYS A 12 3.94 5.52 6.31
CA LYS A 12 4.09 6.74 5.50
C LYS A 12 3.10 6.80 4.32
N ARG A 13 2.77 5.66 3.71
CA ARG A 13 1.78 5.59 2.63
C ARG A 13 0.36 5.77 3.16
N ILE A 14 0.02 5.15 4.29
CA ILE A 14 -1.28 5.32 4.95
C ILE A 14 -1.50 6.79 5.32
N ALA A 15 -0.49 7.46 5.90
CA ALA A 15 -0.58 8.88 6.23
C ALA A 15 -0.89 9.76 5.00
N ARG A 16 -0.35 9.42 3.81
CA ARG A 16 -0.69 10.11 2.56
C ARG A 16 -2.14 9.82 2.13
N ILE A 17 -2.60 8.58 2.23
CA ILE A 17 -3.97 8.18 1.90
C ILE A 17 -4.96 8.89 2.81
N GLU A 18 -4.69 9.01 4.11
CA GLU A 18 -5.50 9.81 5.03
C GLU A 18 -5.63 11.26 4.57
N GLY A 19 -4.53 11.87 4.10
CA GLY A 19 -4.56 13.20 3.48
C GLY A 19 -5.48 13.27 2.25
N GLN A 20 -5.44 12.26 1.38
CA GLN A 20 -6.35 12.16 0.23
C GLN A 20 -7.82 12.06 0.68
N LEU A 21 -8.12 11.24 1.69
CA LEU A 21 -9.47 11.08 2.23
C LEU A 21 -10.00 12.37 2.88
N ARG A 22 -9.15 13.11 3.60
CA ARG A 22 -9.50 14.46 4.09
C ARG A 22 -9.80 15.42 2.94
N GLY A 23 -9.05 15.33 1.84
CA GLY A 23 -9.33 16.08 0.61
C GLY A 23 -10.68 15.73 -0.02
N VAL A 24 -11.02 14.44 -0.11
CA VAL A 24 -12.33 13.97 -0.58
C VAL A 24 -13.46 14.52 0.30
N GLN A 25 -13.32 14.45 1.63
CA GLN A 25 -14.30 15.00 2.57
C GLN A 25 -14.51 16.50 2.36
N LYS A 26 -13.43 17.26 2.12
CA LYS A 26 -13.50 18.70 1.83
C LYS A 26 -14.28 18.97 0.54
N LEU A 27 -13.96 18.24 -0.54
CA LEU A 27 -14.66 18.37 -1.83
C LEU A 27 -16.17 18.11 -1.70
N ILE A 28 -16.55 17.10 -0.92
CA ILE A 28 -17.96 16.79 -0.65
C ILE A 28 -18.63 17.96 0.11
N LYS A 29 -18.00 18.46 1.18
CA LYS A 29 -18.54 19.60 1.96
C LYS A 29 -18.68 20.87 1.15
N GLU A 30 -17.81 21.08 0.16
CA GLU A 30 -17.83 22.22 -0.74
C GLU A 30 -18.78 22.04 -1.94
N ASN A 31 -19.56 20.95 -1.98
CA ASN A 31 -20.42 20.58 -3.12
C ASN A 31 -19.68 20.62 -4.46
N ALA A 32 -18.44 20.13 -4.49
CA ALA A 32 -17.67 20.02 -5.72
C ALA A 32 -18.30 19.02 -6.69
N ASP A 33 -17.93 19.13 -7.97
CA ASP A 33 -18.41 18.24 -9.01
C ASP A 33 -18.15 16.75 -8.71
N CYS A 34 -19.15 15.91 -9.00
CA CYS A 34 -19.12 14.47 -8.73
C CYS A 34 -17.96 13.75 -9.44
N GLU A 35 -17.61 14.16 -10.65
CA GLU A 35 -16.47 13.60 -11.39
C GLU A 35 -15.17 13.89 -10.65
N LYS A 36 -14.97 15.11 -10.16
CA LYS A 36 -13.78 15.49 -9.39
C LYS A 36 -13.67 14.69 -8.09
N ILE A 37 -14.77 14.46 -7.39
CA ILE A 37 -14.81 13.62 -6.19
C ILE A 37 -14.44 12.17 -6.55
N ALA A 38 -15.06 11.61 -7.59
CA ALA A 38 -14.82 10.24 -8.03
C ALA A 38 -13.36 10.01 -8.49
N GLN A 39 -12.74 11.00 -9.13
CA GLN A 39 -11.32 10.97 -9.50
C GLN A 39 -10.42 10.89 -8.27
N GLN A 40 -10.66 11.72 -7.24
CA GLN A 40 -9.87 11.68 -6.00
C GLN A 40 -10.08 10.39 -5.22
N MET A 41 -11.33 9.88 -5.16
CA MET A 41 -11.61 8.57 -4.56
C MET A 41 -10.86 7.44 -5.29
N SER A 42 -10.84 7.47 -6.62
CA SER A 42 -10.11 6.47 -7.42
C SER A 42 -8.60 6.54 -7.19
N ALA A 43 -8.04 7.74 -7.02
CA ALA A 43 -6.63 7.92 -6.67
C ALA A 43 -6.31 7.36 -5.27
N ALA A 44 -7.16 7.62 -4.28
CA ALA A 44 -7.01 7.06 -2.92
C ALA A 44 -7.12 5.53 -2.92
N ARG A 45 -8.09 4.97 -3.65
CA ARG A 45 -8.26 3.51 -3.82
C ARG A 45 -7.00 2.87 -4.40
N LYS A 46 -6.46 3.42 -5.49
CA LYS A 46 -5.23 2.90 -6.12
C LYS A 46 -4.00 3.01 -5.21
N ALA A 47 -3.91 4.06 -4.41
CA ALA A 47 -2.83 4.22 -3.43
C ALA A 47 -2.93 3.18 -2.29
N LEU A 48 -4.16 2.89 -1.83
CA LEU A 48 -4.42 1.87 -0.83
C LEU A 48 -4.10 0.47 -1.36
N GLU A 49 -4.53 0.14 -2.58
CA GLU A 49 -4.26 -1.12 -3.26
C GLU A 49 -2.74 -1.41 -3.34
N LYS A 50 -1.94 -0.43 -3.80
CA LYS A 50 -0.48 -0.55 -3.81
C LYS A 50 0.14 -0.73 -2.42
N SER A 51 -0.48 -0.19 -1.38
CA SER A 51 -0.03 -0.36 0.00
C SER A 51 -0.38 -1.75 0.52
N ASN A 52 -1.54 -2.27 0.13
CA ASN A 52 -1.99 -3.62 0.44
C ASN A 52 -1.06 -4.67 -0.20
N HIS A 53 -0.66 -4.51 -1.46
CA HIS A 53 0.27 -5.43 -2.13
C HIS A 53 1.62 -5.52 -1.40
N LEU A 54 2.13 -4.38 -0.92
CA LEU A 54 3.35 -4.36 -0.13
C LEU A 54 3.18 -5.08 1.21
N MET A 55 2.02 -4.97 1.85
CA MET A 55 1.71 -5.69 3.08
C MET A 55 1.60 -7.21 2.83
N LEU A 56 0.94 -7.61 1.75
CA LEU A 56 0.85 -9.02 1.35
C LEU A 56 2.23 -9.61 1.07
N ALA A 57 3.11 -8.86 0.40
CA ALA A 57 4.50 -9.27 0.22
C ALA A 57 5.19 -9.47 1.58
N CYS A 58 5.05 -8.51 2.51
CA CYS A 58 5.58 -8.65 3.86
C CYS A 58 5.07 -9.89 4.59
N MET A 59 3.78 -10.22 4.44
CA MET A 59 3.17 -11.42 5.03
C MET A 59 3.75 -12.71 4.45
N ILE A 60 3.91 -12.78 3.13
CA ILE A 60 4.50 -13.95 2.45
C ILE A 60 5.94 -14.16 2.91
N GLU A 61 6.72 -13.08 3.03
CA GLU A 61 8.09 -13.16 3.56
C GLU A 61 8.13 -13.68 5.00
N GLU A 62 7.26 -13.17 5.87
CA GLU A 62 7.18 -13.62 7.25
C GLU A 62 6.87 -15.13 7.32
N GLN A 63 5.90 -15.62 6.55
CA GLN A 63 5.56 -17.05 6.50
C GLN A 63 6.68 -17.94 5.94
N LEU A 64 7.35 -17.52 4.86
CA LEU A 64 8.44 -18.31 4.26
C LEU A 64 9.65 -18.39 5.20
N LEU A 65 9.97 -17.30 5.89
CA LEU A 65 11.09 -17.28 6.84
C LEU A 65 10.80 -18.06 8.12
N GLU A 66 9.53 -18.16 8.54
CA GLU A 66 9.11 -19.05 9.62
C GLU A 66 9.25 -20.53 9.26
N GLN A 67 8.98 -20.90 8.00
CA GLN A 67 9.10 -22.29 7.53
C GLN A 67 10.53 -22.71 7.25
N SER A 68 11.37 -21.82 6.72
CA SER A 68 12.78 -22.12 6.39
C SER A 68 13.60 -20.82 6.35
N PRO A 69 14.46 -20.57 7.36
CA PRO A 69 15.21 -19.32 7.49
C PRO A 69 16.18 -18.99 6.34
N GLU A 70 16.51 -19.99 5.51
CA GLU A 70 17.47 -19.93 4.41
C GLU A 70 16.92 -19.25 3.14
N LEU A 71 15.59 -19.10 3.03
CA LEU A 71 14.89 -18.63 1.81
C LEU A 71 14.95 -17.11 1.57
N LYS A 72 15.72 -16.35 2.36
CA LYS A 72 15.82 -14.88 2.26
C LYS A 72 16.14 -14.34 0.87
N LEU A 73 16.84 -15.11 0.02
CA LEU A 73 17.19 -14.65 -1.33
C LEU A 73 16.02 -14.74 -2.33
N GLN A 74 15.04 -15.64 -2.13
CA GLN A 74 13.91 -15.80 -3.05
C GLN A 74 12.78 -14.80 -2.82
N THR A 75 12.76 -14.15 -1.66
CA THR A 75 11.67 -13.24 -1.27
C THR A 75 11.69 -11.89 -1.99
N ASP A 76 12.86 -11.42 -2.43
CA ASP A 76 12.99 -10.17 -3.18
C ASP A 76 12.35 -10.26 -4.58
N ASP A 77 12.43 -11.43 -5.22
CA ASP A 77 11.78 -11.69 -6.52
C ASP A 77 10.26 -11.69 -6.39
N ILE A 78 9.72 -12.21 -5.27
CA ILE A 78 8.28 -12.21 -4.99
C ILE A 78 7.78 -10.77 -4.83
N LYS A 79 8.49 -9.93 -4.06
CA LYS A 79 8.16 -8.50 -3.95
C LYS A 79 8.14 -7.81 -5.31
N SER A 80 9.13 -8.09 -6.16
CA SER A 80 9.23 -7.54 -7.51
C SER A 80 8.03 -7.95 -8.36
N LEU A 81 7.67 -9.24 -8.36
CA LEU A 81 6.53 -9.77 -9.10
C LEU A 81 5.20 -9.16 -8.65
N LEU A 82 4.97 -9.10 -7.33
CA LEU A 82 3.76 -8.49 -6.77
C LEU A 82 3.68 -7.01 -7.15
N SER A 83 4.79 -6.26 -7.13
CA SER A 83 4.79 -4.85 -7.52
C SER A 83 4.56 -4.60 -9.02
N LYS A 84 4.86 -5.59 -9.87
CA LYS A 84 4.78 -5.50 -11.32
C LYS A 84 3.42 -5.89 -11.87
N TYR A 85 2.76 -6.87 -11.23
CA TYR A 85 1.52 -7.46 -11.73
C TYR A 85 0.28 -7.14 -10.89
N LEU A 86 0.47 -6.51 -9.71
CA LEU A 86 -0.60 -6.06 -8.83
C LEU A 86 -0.41 -4.56 -8.51
#